data_AF-A0A957GNK4-F1
#
_entry.id   AF-A0A957GNK4-F1
#
_cell.length_a   1.000
_cell.length_b   1.000
_cell.length_c   1.000
_cell.angle_alpha   90.00
_cell.angle_beta   90.00
_cell.angle_gamma   90.00
#
_symmetry.space_group_name_H-M   'P 1'
#
loop_
_entity.id
_entity.type
_entity.pdbx_description
1 polymer ?
#
loop_
_entity_poly.entity_id
_entity_poly.type
_entity_poly.pdbx_seq_one_letter_code
_entity_poly.pdbx_strand_id
1 'polypeptide(L)'
;MSTDTSEKGLEALITEYLVNQNQYILGTPQDFDKAYCLDKVQLLAFLEATQADTLTKIPYQAKLLQRISDQIRDKGIVELLRKGIKYQQHRLNLYYS
;
A
#
# COMPACT_ATOMS: atom_id res chain seq x y z
N MET A 1 -8.29 -27.23 25.61
CA MET A 1 -8.51 -26.65 24.28
C MET A 1 -7.46 -27.23 23.36
N SER A 2 -7.85 -27.97 22.34
CA SER A 2 -6.94 -28.41 21.28
C SER A 2 -6.61 -27.23 20.38
N THR A 3 -5.33 -27.00 20.11
CA THR A 3 -4.89 -25.99 19.13
C THR A 3 -5.40 -26.39 17.75
N ASP A 4 -6.01 -25.45 17.04
CA ASP A 4 -6.37 -25.64 15.64
C ASP A 4 -5.11 -25.67 14.78
N THR A 5 -4.79 -26.85 14.23
CA THR A 5 -3.62 -27.07 13.38
C THR A 5 -3.93 -27.01 11.88
N SER A 6 -5.13 -26.56 11.50
CA SER A 6 -5.47 -26.34 10.09
C SER A 6 -4.72 -25.13 9.52
N GLU A 7 -4.66 -25.02 8.19
CA GLU A 7 -4.12 -23.83 7.50
C GLU A 7 -4.82 -22.55 7.95
N LYS A 8 -6.15 -22.60 8.06
CA LYS A 8 -6.96 -21.49 8.58
C LYS A 8 -6.56 -21.11 10.01
N GLY A 9 -6.34 -22.11 10.87
CA GLY A 9 -5.89 -21.89 12.26
C GLY A 9 -4.51 -21.23 12.30
N LEU A 10 -3.59 -21.67 11.45
CA LEU A 10 -2.26 -21.08 11.32
C LEU A 10 -2.30 -19.62 10.81
N GLU A 11 -3.07 -19.35 9.75
CA GLU A 11 -3.25 -18.01 9.19
C GLU A 11 -3.84 -17.04 10.23
N ALA A 12 -4.84 -17.49 10.99
CA ALA A 12 -5.45 -16.69 12.05
C ALA A 12 -4.43 -16.32 13.13
N LEU A 13 -3.65 -17.29 13.62
CA LEU A 13 -2.61 -17.05 14.63
C LEU A 13 -1.55 -16.05 14.16
N ILE A 14 -1.07 -16.19 12.92
CA ILE A 14 -0.08 -15.26 12.34
C ILE A 14 -0.68 -13.86 12.22
N THR A 15 -1.91 -13.77 11.70
CA THR A 15 -2.60 -12.49 11.48
C THR A 15 -2.84 -11.77 12.80
N GLU A 16 -3.37 -12.45 13.80
CA GLU A 16 -3.61 -11.88 15.13
C GLU A 16 -2.31 -11.37 15.76
N TYR A 17 -1.21 -12.11 15.64
CA TYR A 17 0.08 -11.66 16.17
C TYR A 17 0.60 -10.41 15.44
N LEU A 18 0.53 -10.37 14.11
CA LEU A 18 0.96 -9.22 13.32
C LEU A 18 0.14 -7.96 13.66
N VAL A 19 -1.17 -8.08 13.75
CA VAL A 19 -2.07 -6.95 14.03
C VAL A 19 -1.91 -6.48 15.48
N ASN A 20 -2.04 -7.39 16.44
CA ASN A 20 -2.13 -7.02 17.86
C ASN A 20 -0.77 -6.70 18.49
N GLN A 21 0.32 -7.33 18.03
CA GLN A 21 1.65 -7.17 18.63
C GLN A 21 2.61 -6.33 17.78
N ASN A 22 2.39 -6.24 16.46
CA ASN A 22 3.33 -5.59 15.53
C ASN A 22 2.70 -4.42 14.74
N GLN A 23 1.49 -3.99 15.13
CA GLN A 23 0.80 -2.83 14.55
C GLN A 23 0.54 -2.92 13.04
N TYR A 24 0.47 -4.13 12.49
CA TYR A 24 0.08 -4.32 11.11
C TYR A 24 -1.40 -3.97 10.94
N ILE A 25 -1.72 -3.36 9.81
CA ILE A 25 -3.10 -3.06 9.42
C ILE A 25 -3.60 -4.22 8.57
N LEU A 26 -4.67 -4.88 9.01
CA LEU A 26 -5.30 -5.93 8.24
C LEU A 26 -6.06 -5.32 7.06
N GLY A 27 -5.64 -5.66 5.83
CA GLY A 27 -6.34 -5.27 4.60
C GLY A 27 -7.51 -6.20 4.26
N THR A 28 -8.33 -5.82 3.29
CA THR A 28 -9.37 -6.68 2.70
C THR A 28 -9.08 -6.97 1.23
N PRO A 29 -9.28 -8.20 0.75
CA PRO A 29 -9.10 -8.55 -0.66
C PRO A 29 -9.92 -7.70 -1.64
N GLN A 30 -10.98 -7.05 -1.17
CA GLN A 30 -11.87 -6.20 -1.99
C GLN A 30 -11.23 -4.86 -2.34
N ASP A 31 -10.27 -4.38 -1.55
CA ASP A 31 -9.58 -3.10 -1.78
C ASP A 31 -8.47 -3.22 -2.83
N PHE A 32 -8.09 -4.45 -3.19
CA PHE A 32 -7.11 -4.73 -4.22
C PHE A 32 -7.70 -4.52 -5.61
N ASP A 33 -7.22 -3.48 -6.30
CA ASP A 33 -7.58 -3.21 -7.67
C ASP A 33 -6.66 -3.97 -8.64
N LYS A 34 -7.25 -4.93 -9.36
CA LYS A 34 -6.53 -5.77 -10.33
C LYS A 34 -6.06 -5.03 -11.58
N ALA A 35 -6.69 -3.91 -11.95
CA ALA A 35 -6.27 -3.14 -13.12
C ALA A 35 -4.96 -2.39 -12.85
N TYR A 36 -4.79 -1.87 -11.63
CA TYR A 36 -3.58 -1.19 -11.22
C TYR A 36 -2.57 -2.12 -10.49
N CYS A 37 -3.01 -3.30 -10.06
CA CYS A 37 -2.29 -4.21 -9.17
C CYS A 37 -1.89 -3.55 -7.84
N LEU A 38 -2.80 -2.78 -7.26
CA LEU A 38 -2.55 -1.98 -6.05
C LEU A 38 -3.71 -2.10 -5.07
N ASP A 39 -3.40 -2.17 -3.78
CA ASP A 39 -4.36 -1.86 -2.72
C ASP A 39 -4.53 -0.33 -2.64
N LYS A 40 -5.67 0.15 -3.10
CA LYS A 40 -5.93 1.59 -3.21
C LYS A 40 -6.13 2.24 -1.84
N VAL A 41 -6.81 1.53 -0.94
CA VAL A 41 -7.18 2.06 0.38
C VAL A 41 -5.92 2.27 1.20
N GLN A 42 -5.05 1.26 1.27
CA GLN A 42 -3.82 1.35 2.03
C GLN A 42 -2.83 2.35 1.43
N LEU A 43 -2.70 2.41 0.11
CA LEU A 43 -1.83 3.37 -0.55
C LEU A 43 -2.28 4.81 -0.31
N LEU A 44 -3.58 5.10 -0.44
CA LEU A 44 -4.11 6.44 -0.21
C LEU A 44 -4.01 6.83 1.27
N ALA A 45 -4.37 5.93 2.19
CA ALA A 45 -4.22 6.16 3.62
C ALA A 45 -2.76 6.48 4.00
N PHE A 46 -1.79 5.77 3.43
CA PHE A 46 -0.37 6.07 3.62
C PHE A 46 0.02 7.45 3.09
N LEU A 47 -0.39 7.80 1.87
CA LEU A 47 -0.06 9.09 1.27
C LEU A 47 -0.75 10.26 2.01
N GLU A 48 -1.96 10.06 2.52
CA GLU A 48 -2.67 11.04 3.35
C GLU A 48 -1.98 11.22 4.70
N ALA A 49 -1.61 10.13 5.36
CA ALA A 49 -0.93 10.18 6.65
C ALA A 49 0.47 10.82 6.57
N THR A 50 1.16 10.69 5.44
CA THR A 50 2.55 11.15 5.30
C THR A 50 2.72 12.44 4.50
N GLN A 51 1.83 12.73 3.55
CA GLN A 51 2.01 13.80 2.55
C GLN A 51 0.70 14.52 2.17
N ALA A 52 -0.25 14.68 3.10
CA ALA A 52 -1.55 15.33 2.86
C ALA A 52 -1.48 16.67 2.10
N ASP A 53 -0.56 17.56 2.47
CA ASP A 53 -0.39 18.87 1.81
C ASP A 53 -0.01 18.78 0.33
N THR A 54 0.62 17.69 -0.08
CA THR A 54 0.97 17.45 -1.49
C THR A 54 -0.21 16.81 -2.22
N LEU A 55 -0.93 15.90 -1.56
CA LEU A 55 -2.11 15.26 -2.13
C LEU A 55 -3.24 16.25 -2.46
N THR A 56 -3.46 17.25 -1.62
CA THR A 56 -4.48 18.29 -1.87
C THR A 56 -4.21 19.12 -3.13
N LYS A 57 -2.97 19.13 -3.63
CA LYS A 57 -2.53 19.93 -4.79
C LYS A 57 -2.58 19.18 -6.12
N ILE A 58 -2.88 17.88 -6.11
CA ILE A 58 -2.86 17.04 -7.31
C ILE A 58 -4.24 16.42 -7.57
N PRO A 59 -4.66 16.24 -8.83
CA PRO A 59 -5.86 15.46 -9.15
C PRO A 59 -5.57 14.00 -8.77
N TYR A 60 -6.08 13.60 -7.62
CA TYR A 60 -5.78 12.33 -6.97
C TYR A 60 -6.79 11.26 -7.40
N GLN A 61 -6.37 10.00 -7.33
CA GLN A 61 -7.07 8.78 -7.76
C GLN A 61 -6.63 8.25 -9.13
N ALA A 62 -7.45 8.25 -10.19
CA ALA A 62 -7.18 7.39 -11.35
C ALA A 62 -5.82 7.63 -12.06
N LYS A 63 -5.48 8.89 -12.38
CA LYS A 63 -4.23 9.20 -13.10
C LYS A 63 -2.97 8.96 -12.28
N LEU A 64 -3.03 9.22 -10.96
CA LEU A 64 -1.92 8.96 -10.06
C LEU A 64 -1.68 7.44 -9.92
N LEU A 65 -2.75 6.68 -9.73
CA LEU A 65 -2.67 5.22 -9.61
C LEU A 65 -2.15 4.57 -10.90
N GLN A 66 -2.63 5.03 -12.06
CA GLN A 66 -2.09 4.60 -13.36
C GLN A 66 -0.58 4.88 -13.42
N ARG A 67 -0.16 6.10 -13.06
CA ARG A 67 1.24 6.51 -13.11
C ARG A 67 2.12 5.69 -12.18
N ILE A 68 1.64 5.36 -10.98
CA ILE A 68 2.33 4.47 -10.04
C ILE A 68 2.46 3.07 -10.63
N SER A 69 1.36 2.49 -11.12
CA SER A 69 1.36 1.16 -11.75
C SER A 69 2.34 1.08 -12.94
N ASP A 70 2.33 2.10 -13.81
CA ASP A 70 3.25 2.18 -14.96
C ASP A 70 4.72 2.27 -14.51
N GLN A 71 5.02 3.04 -13.45
CA GLN A 71 6.39 3.14 -12.94
C GLN A 71 6.86 1.86 -12.23
N ILE A 72 5.97 1.14 -11.55
CA ILE A 72 6.27 -0.18 -11.00
C ILE A 72 6.61 -1.15 -12.14
N ARG A 73 5.84 -1.12 -13.23
CA ARG A 73 6.06 -1.98 -14.40
C ARG A 73 7.37 -1.66 -15.13
N ASP A 74 7.71 -0.39 -15.26
CA ASP A 74 8.89 0.09 -15.99
C ASP A 74 10.20 -0.08 -15.20
N LYS A 75 10.19 0.23 -13.90
CA LYS A 75 11.41 0.34 -13.08
C LYS A 75 11.50 -0.67 -11.93
N GLY A 76 10.40 -1.35 -11.63
CA GLY A 76 10.28 -2.23 -10.47
C GLY A 76 9.92 -1.48 -9.19
N ILE A 77 9.30 -2.22 -8.27
CA ILE A 77 8.79 -1.68 -6.99
C ILE A 77 9.90 -1.13 -6.10
N VAL A 78 11.06 -1.80 -6.04
CA VAL A 78 12.18 -1.39 -5.16
C VAL A 78 12.73 -0.02 -5.56
N GLU A 79 12.88 0.23 -6.86
CA GLU A 79 13.35 1.52 -7.37
C GLU A 79 12.33 2.62 -7.04
N LEU A 80 11.04 2.33 -7.21
CA LEU A 80 9.96 3.27 -6.88
C LEU A 80 9.93 3.61 -5.39
N LEU A 81 10.12 2.63 -4.50
CA LEU A 81 10.15 2.87 -3.06
C LEU A 81 11.35 3.73 -2.66
N ARG A 82 12.55 3.43 -3.19
CA ARG A 82 13.77 4.19 -2.89
C ARG A 82 13.74 5.61 -3.45
N LYS A 83 13.29 5.76 -4.70
CA LYS A 83 13.34 7.03 -5.43
C LYS A 83 12.00 7.74 -5.48
N GLY A 84 10.93 7.25 -4.85
CA GLY A 84 9.60 7.84 -4.97
C GLY A 84 9.11 8.00 -6.41
N ILE A 85 8.08 8.82 -6.60
CA ILE A 85 7.47 9.08 -7.90
C ILE A 85 7.31 10.57 -8.16
N LYS A 86 7.70 11.03 -9.34
CA LYS A 86 7.40 12.39 -9.80
C LYS A 86 6.03 12.40 -10.46
N TYR A 87 5.12 13.23 -9.94
CA TYR A 87 3.80 13.47 -10.50
C TYR A 87 3.59 14.97 -10.66
N GLN A 88 3.50 15.42 -11.92
CA GLN A 88 3.49 16.84 -12.27
C GLN A 88 4.73 17.57 -11.71
N GLN A 89 4.51 18.64 -10.93
CA GLN A 89 5.54 19.42 -10.25
C GLN A 89 5.89 18.88 -8.86
N HIS A 90 5.20 17.83 -8.40
CA HIS A 90 5.36 17.26 -7.07
C HIS A 90 6.10 15.92 -7.11
N ARG A 91 6.74 15.58 -6.00
CA ARG A 91 7.42 14.31 -5.79
C ARG A 91 6.81 13.64 -4.57
N LEU A 92 6.26 12.45 -4.77
CA LEU A 92 5.70 11.63 -3.69
C LEU A 92 6.75 10.63 -3.24
N ASN A 93 6.89 10.48 -1.93
CA ASN A 93 7.75 9.48 -1.32
C ASN A 93 6.88 8.31 -0.90
N LEU A 94 7.31 7.09 -1.22
CA LEU A 94 6.53 5.88 -0.98
C LEU A 94 7.14 5.00 0.12
N TYR A 95 8.19 5.50 0.77
CA TYR A 95 8.90 4.83 1.83
C TYR A 95 9.52 5.87 2.76
N TYR A 96 9.43 5.62 4.06
CA TYR A 96 10.11 6.38 5.10
C TYR A 96 10.87 5.37 5.98
N SER A 97 12.15 5.67 6.21
CA SER A 97 13.06 4.90 7.07
C SER A 97 13.04 5.40 8.50
#